data_AF-A0A5J9WW52-F1
#
_entry.id   AF-A0A5J9WW52-F1
#
_cell.length_a   1.000
_cell.length_b   1.000
_cell.length_c   1.000
_cell.angle_alpha   90.00
_cell.angle_beta   90.00
_cell.angle_gamma   90.00
#
_symmetry.space_group_name_H-M   'P 1'
#
loop_
_entity.id
_entity.type
_entity.pdbx_description
1 polymer ?
#
loop_
_entity_poly.entity_id
_entity_poly.type
_entity_poly.pdbx_seq_one_letter_code
_entity_poly.pdbx_strand_id
1 'polypeptide(L)'
;MLPDLGLCDPVTREFTLLPPVPAGLVASTLIEAQDDNMELFYPFFYPSGCYDEAHFRVICWTLSEAMAAVFVYSSACSSWTHGASAGWAALGLDVEPEDISCVSCWPSYAYGCCYWHAGISDHLIKLDVNTMEISTVALPSDHEDNQDIYLQSALT
;
A
#
# COMPACT_ATOMS: atom_id res chain seq x y z
N MET A 1 16.04 3.18 -6.31
CA MET A 1 16.23 4.12 -5.17
C MET A 1 14.84 4.52 -4.73
N LEU A 2 14.56 4.48 -3.43
CA LEU A 2 13.25 4.91 -2.92
C LEU A 2 13.16 6.43 -2.95
N PRO A 3 11.99 7.01 -3.27
CA PRO A 3 11.83 8.45 -3.29
C PRO A 3 11.94 9.04 -1.87
N ASP A 4 12.47 10.26 -1.79
CA ASP A 4 12.40 11.06 -0.57
C ASP A 4 10.95 11.47 -0.31
N LEU A 5 10.46 11.21 0.90
CA LEU A 5 9.08 11.51 1.28
C LEU A 5 9.00 12.80 2.09
N GLY A 6 8.12 13.70 1.65
CA GLY A 6 7.82 14.95 2.33
C GLY A 6 6.36 15.01 2.75
N LEU A 7 6.12 15.46 3.98
CA LEU A 7 4.80 15.79 4.48
C LEU A 7 4.61 17.30 4.43
N CYS A 8 3.49 17.71 3.85
CA CYS A 8 3.05 19.09 3.83
C CYS A 8 1.85 19.21 4.76
N ASP A 9 1.93 20.09 5.76
CA ASP A 9 0.74 20.53 6.49
C ASP A 9 0.05 21.61 5.65
N PRO A 10 -1.18 21.35 5.13
CA PRO A 10 -1.86 22.31 4.26
C PRO A 10 -2.28 23.60 4.97
N VAL A 11 -2.41 23.58 6.30
CA VAL A 11 -2.85 24.72 7.10
C VAL A 11 -1.67 25.64 7.42
N THR A 12 -0.59 25.08 7.98
CA THR A 12 0.60 25.85 8.36
C THR A 12 1.55 26.08 7.19
N ARG A 13 1.40 25.30 6.11
CA ARG A 13 2.32 25.25 4.95
C ARG A 13 3.73 24.85 5.34
N GLU A 14 3.87 24.18 6.48
CA GLU A 14 5.14 23.62 6.91
C GLU A 14 5.39 22.30 6.18
N PHE A 15 6.66 22.10 5.84
CA PHE A 15 7.11 20.92 5.13
C PHE A 15 8.12 20.15 5.99
N THR A 16 7.83 18.88 6.23
CA THR A 16 8.68 17.99 7.01
C THR A 16 9.13 16.82 6.15
N LEU A 17 10.44 16.64 6.02
CA LEU A 17 11.00 15.45 5.38
C LEU A 17 10.93 14.25 6.33
N LEU A 18 10.43 13.13 5.83
CA LEU A 18 10.49 11.86 6.51
C LEU A 18 11.87 11.24 6.33
N PRO A 19 12.34 10.44 7.30
CA PRO A 19 13.52 9.62 7.07
C PRO A 19 13.27 8.69 5.88
N PRO A 20 14.29 8.29 5.12
CA PRO A 20 14.14 7.27 4.09
C PRO A 20 13.76 5.93 4.73
N VAL A 21 13.05 5.08 3.98
CA VAL A 21 12.83 3.69 4.41
C VAL A 21 14.21 3.00 4.50
N PRO A 22 14.56 2.38 5.64
CA PRO A 22 15.87 1.76 5.82
C PRO A 22 16.12 0.66 4.77
N ALA A 23 17.27 0.71 4.08
CA ALA A 23 17.63 -0.28 3.08
C ALA A 23 17.63 -1.72 3.63
N GLY A 24 18.06 -1.90 4.89
CA GLY A 24 18.01 -3.19 5.57
C GLY A 24 16.59 -3.73 5.77
N LEU A 25 15.60 -2.83 5.97
CA LEU A 25 14.19 -3.20 6.10
C LEU A 25 13.63 -3.70 4.76
N VAL A 26 13.96 -3.01 3.67
CA VAL A 26 13.57 -3.43 2.32
C VAL A 26 14.23 -4.75 1.96
N ALA A 27 15.54 -4.88 2.19
CA ALA A 27 16.28 -6.10 1.88
C ALA A 27 15.72 -7.32 2.64
N SER A 28 15.37 -7.17 3.93
CA SER A 28 14.74 -8.27 4.67
C SER A 28 13.41 -8.71 4.06
N THR A 29 12.59 -7.77 3.60
CA THR A 29 11.29 -8.09 2.99
C THR A 29 11.44 -8.76 1.62
N LEU A 30 12.39 -8.31 0.80
CA LEU A 30 12.68 -8.92 -0.51
C LEU A 30 13.27 -10.33 -0.39
N ILE A 31 14.11 -10.58 0.61
CA ILE A 31 14.65 -11.92 0.89
C ILE A 31 13.51 -12.89 1.24
N GLU A 32 12.54 -12.46 2.05
CA GLU A 32 11.35 -13.27 2.36
C GLU A 32 10.55 -13.61 1.10
N ALA A 33 10.54 -12.70 0.13
CA ALA A 33 9.85 -12.85 -1.15
C ALA A 33 10.61 -13.69 -2.18
N GLN A 34 11.90 -13.99 -1.95
CA GLN A 34 12.82 -14.51 -2.98
C GLN A 34 12.86 -13.61 -4.23
N ASP A 35 12.87 -12.30 -4.02
CA ASP A 35 12.81 -11.29 -5.07
C ASP A 35 14.04 -10.36 -4.99
N ASP A 36 14.55 -9.94 -6.14
CA ASP A 36 15.72 -9.07 -6.26
C ASP A 36 15.36 -7.63 -6.68
N ASN A 37 14.10 -7.34 -7.02
CA ASN A 37 13.72 -6.04 -7.59
C ASN A 37 12.39 -5.50 -7.05
N MET A 38 12.42 -4.27 -6.51
CA MET A 38 11.21 -3.54 -6.11
C MET A 38 10.99 -2.38 -7.06
N GLU A 39 9.86 -2.38 -7.75
CA GLU A 39 9.65 -1.53 -8.94
C GLU A 39 8.90 -0.24 -8.65
N LEU A 40 7.93 -0.28 -7.73
CA LEU A 40 6.99 0.82 -7.54
C LEU A 40 6.83 1.17 -6.07
N PHE A 41 6.76 2.47 -5.77
CA PHE A 41 6.69 3.00 -4.42
C PHE A 41 5.67 4.14 -4.36
N TYR A 42 4.52 3.87 -3.74
CA TYR A 42 3.42 4.84 -3.65
C TYR A 42 3.12 5.14 -2.17
N PRO A 43 3.63 6.27 -1.65
CA PRO A 43 3.28 6.73 -0.32
C PRO A 43 1.85 7.26 -0.31
N PHE A 44 1.09 6.91 0.71
CA PHE A 44 -0.18 7.58 0.99
C PHE A 44 -0.34 7.84 2.48
N PHE A 45 -0.92 8.99 2.78
CA PHE A 45 -1.10 9.46 4.14
C PHE A 45 -2.31 8.79 4.77
N TYR A 46 -2.15 8.26 5.97
CA TYR A 46 -3.24 7.73 6.74
C TYR A 46 -3.37 8.49 8.06
N PRO A 47 -4.47 9.25 8.29
CA PRO A 47 -4.76 9.74 9.61
C PRO A 47 -4.99 8.52 10.49
N SER A 48 -4.13 8.33 11.48
CA SER A 48 -4.28 7.26 12.47
C SER A 48 -5.70 7.33 13.03
N GLY A 49 -6.51 6.30 12.79
CA GLY A 49 -7.82 6.15 13.44
C GLY A 49 -7.72 5.89 14.96
N CYS A 50 -6.50 5.82 15.50
CA CYS A 50 -6.28 5.75 16.95
C CYS A 50 -6.51 7.11 17.59
N TYR A 51 -7.22 7.10 18.71
CA TYR A 51 -7.64 8.19 19.58
C TYR A 51 -6.52 9.12 20.12
N ASP A 52 -5.29 8.99 19.64
CA ASP A 52 -4.19 9.89 19.97
C ASP A 52 -3.96 10.86 18.80
N GLU A 53 -4.72 11.96 18.81
CA GLU A 53 -4.77 13.00 17.77
C GLU A 53 -3.39 13.64 17.48
N ALA A 54 -2.37 13.36 18.29
CA ALA A 54 -1.02 13.90 18.17
C ALA A 54 -0.10 13.10 17.21
N HIS A 55 -0.51 11.92 16.75
CA HIS A 55 0.36 11.03 15.98
C HIS A 55 -0.28 10.56 14.67
N PHE A 56 0.54 10.50 13.62
CA PHE A 56 0.13 10.05 12.30
C PHE A 56 0.97 8.88 11.82
N ARG A 57 0.44 8.18 10.81
CA ARG A 57 1.18 7.13 10.10
C ARG A 57 1.23 7.45 8.63
N VAL A 58 2.33 7.08 7.99
CA VAL A 58 2.44 7.09 6.53
C VAL A 58 2.59 5.66 6.08
N ILE A 59 1.68 5.23 5.22
CA ILE A 59 1.72 3.90 4.65
C ILE A 59 2.39 4.03 3.29
N CYS A 60 3.39 3.22 3.06
CA CYS A 60 3.98 3.09 1.74
C CYS A 60 3.62 1.75 1.14
N TRP A 61 2.94 1.79 0.00
CA TRP A 61 2.69 0.64 -0.84
C TRP A 61 3.84 0.42 -1.80
N THR A 62 4.26 -0.84 -1.93
CA THR A 62 5.36 -1.23 -2.78
C THR A 62 5.09 -2.54 -3.50
N LEU A 63 5.60 -2.64 -4.73
CA LEU A 63 5.38 -3.79 -5.62
C LEU A 63 6.74 -4.33 -6.10
N SER A 64 6.79 -5.65 -6.26
CA SER A 64 7.89 -6.40 -6.84
C SER A 64 7.34 -7.46 -7.81
N GLU A 65 8.22 -8.19 -8.49
CA GLU A 65 7.81 -9.26 -9.41
C GLU A 65 7.08 -10.41 -8.71
N ALA A 66 7.41 -10.67 -7.44
CA ALA A 66 6.83 -11.75 -6.67
C ALA A 66 5.76 -11.32 -5.66
N MET A 67 5.74 -10.05 -5.21
CA MET A 67 4.91 -9.65 -4.07
C MET A 67 4.49 -8.18 -4.03
N ALA A 68 3.47 -7.96 -3.21
CA ALA A 68 3.18 -6.67 -2.60
C ALA A 68 3.82 -6.57 -1.21
N ALA A 69 4.29 -5.37 -0.85
CA ALA A 69 4.74 -5.05 0.49
C ALA A 69 4.30 -3.66 0.93
N VAL A 70 4.18 -3.50 2.25
CA VAL A 70 3.79 -2.27 2.93
C VAL A 70 4.80 -1.92 4.01
N PHE A 71 5.28 -0.68 3.98
CA PHE A 71 6.06 -0.09 5.07
C PHE A 71 5.27 1.00 5.77
N VAL A 72 5.44 1.11 7.08
CA VAL A 72 4.69 2.05 7.91
C VAL A 72 5.67 2.96 8.64
N TYR A 73 5.57 4.26 8.37
CA TYR A 73 6.21 5.27 9.20
C TYR A 73 5.28 5.64 10.36
N SER A 74 5.83 5.72 11.56
CA SER A 74 5.12 6.21 12.74
C SER A 74 5.76 7.51 13.23
N SER A 75 4.97 8.58 13.34
CA SER A 75 5.46 9.84 13.92
C SER A 75 5.76 9.73 15.42
N ALA A 76 5.18 8.75 16.11
CA ALA A 76 5.42 8.53 17.54
C ALA A 76 6.84 8.02 17.82
N CYS A 77 7.36 7.17 16.93
CA CYS A 77 8.69 6.58 17.03
C CYS A 77 9.69 7.21 16.05
N SER A 78 9.24 8.10 15.16
CA SER A 78 10.01 8.68 14.07
C SER A 78 10.76 7.64 13.24
N SER A 79 10.16 6.48 13.02
CA SER A 79 10.81 5.33 12.39
C SER A 79 9.88 4.57 11.45
N TRP A 80 10.48 3.83 10.52
CA TRP A 80 9.82 2.90 9.63
C TRP A 80 9.81 1.50 10.21
N THR A 81 8.70 0.80 10.03
CA THR A 81 8.55 -0.62 10.33
C THR A 81 8.00 -1.35 9.12
N HIS A 82 8.25 -2.65 9.04
CA HIS A 82 7.51 -3.54 8.16
C HIS A 82 6.05 -3.55 8.62
N GLY A 83 5.12 -3.41 7.68
CA GLY A 83 3.68 -3.47 7.94
C GLY A 83 3.14 -4.83 7.55
N ALA A 84 3.12 -5.10 6.25
CA ALA A 84 2.55 -6.31 5.68
C ALA A 84 3.27 -6.67 4.38
N SER A 85 3.26 -7.93 3.99
CA SER A 85 3.70 -8.35 2.67
C SER A 85 3.03 -9.66 2.27
N ALA A 86 2.74 -9.82 0.98
CA ALA A 86 2.08 -11.00 0.45
C ALA A 86 2.50 -11.25 -1.00
N GLY A 87 2.91 -12.48 -1.30
CA GLY A 87 3.22 -12.88 -2.67
C GLY A 87 1.98 -13.02 -3.54
N TRP A 88 2.11 -12.79 -4.85
CA TRP A 88 0.98 -12.86 -5.80
C TRP A 88 0.25 -14.20 -5.75
N ALA A 89 0.99 -15.31 -5.73
CA ALA A 89 0.43 -16.64 -5.60
C ALA A 89 -0.35 -16.86 -4.29
N ALA A 90 0.10 -16.27 -3.17
CA ALA A 90 -0.60 -16.37 -1.88
C ALA A 90 -1.91 -15.55 -1.88
N LEU A 91 -1.97 -14.51 -2.71
CA LEU A 91 -3.17 -13.71 -2.96
C LEU A 91 -4.11 -14.37 -3.98
N GLY A 92 -3.71 -15.50 -4.58
CA GLY A 92 -4.46 -16.17 -5.64
C GLY A 92 -4.43 -15.39 -6.96
N LEU A 93 -3.42 -14.54 -7.15
CA LEU A 93 -3.25 -13.71 -8.34
C LEU A 93 -2.14 -14.29 -9.22
N ASP A 94 -2.38 -14.34 -10.52
CA ASP A 94 -1.41 -14.73 -11.55
C ASP A 94 -0.93 -13.48 -12.26
N VAL A 95 -0.08 -12.70 -11.57
CA VAL A 95 0.49 -11.45 -12.09
C VAL A 95 1.82 -11.78 -12.75
N GLU A 96 1.90 -11.65 -14.07
CA GLU A 96 3.17 -11.75 -14.78
C GLU A 96 4.04 -10.50 -14.49
N PRO A 97 5.38 -10.57 -14.59
CA PRO A 97 6.23 -9.42 -14.35
C PRO A 97 5.92 -8.20 -15.23
N GLU A 98 5.52 -8.44 -16.49
CA GLU A 98 5.17 -7.39 -17.46
C GLU A 98 3.90 -6.61 -17.05
N ASP A 99 3.10 -7.24 -16.19
CA ASP A 99 1.74 -6.89 -15.83
C ASP A 99 1.67 -6.15 -14.48
N ILE A 100 2.78 -6.07 -13.72
CA ILE A 100 2.88 -5.31 -12.46
C ILE A 100 2.48 -3.84 -12.67
N SER A 101 2.81 -3.28 -13.83
CA SER A 101 2.49 -1.89 -14.18
C SER A 101 0.98 -1.62 -14.31
N CYS A 102 0.17 -2.68 -14.47
CA CYS A 102 -1.29 -2.60 -14.51
C CYS A 102 -1.91 -2.54 -13.12
N VAL A 103 -1.18 -2.89 -12.05
CA VAL A 103 -1.65 -2.72 -10.68
C VAL A 103 -1.78 -1.23 -10.39
N SER A 104 -2.97 -0.83 -9.93
CA SER A 104 -3.24 0.58 -9.66
C SER A 104 -2.24 1.14 -8.64
N CYS A 105 -1.72 2.33 -8.92
CA CYS A 105 -0.76 3.01 -8.05
C CYS A 105 -1.44 3.61 -6.80
N TRP A 106 -2.68 4.04 -6.97
CA TRP A 106 -3.43 4.80 -5.98
C TRP A 106 -4.54 3.95 -5.38
N PRO A 107 -4.59 3.80 -4.04
CA PRO A 107 -5.67 3.07 -3.42
C PRO A 107 -6.96 3.90 -3.38
N SER A 108 -8.09 3.21 -3.49
CA SER A 108 -9.36 3.68 -2.93
C SER A 108 -9.40 3.34 -1.43
N TYR A 109 -9.90 4.26 -0.60
CA TYR A 109 -10.05 4.03 0.84
C TYR A 109 -11.52 3.91 1.23
N ALA A 110 -11.87 2.81 1.89
CA ALA A 110 -13.21 2.59 2.44
C ALA A 110 -13.16 1.66 3.65
N TYR A 111 -13.97 1.94 4.67
CA TYR A 111 -14.17 1.07 5.84
C TYR A 111 -12.86 0.62 6.53
N GLY A 112 -11.89 1.51 6.71
CA GLY A 112 -10.62 1.13 7.34
C GLY A 112 -9.69 0.32 6.44
N CYS A 113 -9.95 0.26 5.14
CA CYS A 113 -9.17 -0.55 4.20
C CYS A 113 -8.77 0.27 2.97
N CYS A 114 -7.58 -0.03 2.45
CA CYS A 114 -7.11 0.44 1.16
C CYS A 114 -7.32 -0.64 0.12
N TYR A 115 -7.75 -0.25 -1.08
CA TYR A 115 -8.06 -1.15 -2.18
C TYR A 115 -7.34 -0.71 -3.44
N TRP A 116 -6.60 -1.63 -4.05
CA TRP A 116 -5.94 -1.44 -5.35
C TRP A 116 -6.55 -2.39 -6.37
N HIS A 117 -6.75 -1.92 -7.58
CA HIS A 117 -7.07 -2.79 -8.70
C HIS A 117 -5.82 -3.62 -9.05
N ALA A 118 -5.98 -4.93 -9.17
CA ALA A 118 -4.87 -5.84 -9.51
C ALA A 118 -4.51 -5.81 -11.01
N GLY A 119 -5.19 -4.99 -11.81
CA GLY A 119 -4.85 -4.73 -13.22
C GLY A 119 -5.39 -5.78 -14.19
N ILE A 120 -5.05 -7.05 -13.98
CA ILE A 120 -5.31 -8.17 -14.92
C ILE A 120 -6.29 -9.20 -14.34
N SER A 121 -6.81 -8.95 -13.14
CA SER A 121 -7.81 -9.83 -12.53
C SER A 121 -9.04 -9.06 -12.13
N ASP A 122 -10.14 -9.80 -12.05
CA ASP A 122 -11.40 -9.43 -11.40
C ASP A 122 -11.24 -9.35 -9.87
N HIS A 123 -10.07 -8.95 -9.36
CA HIS A 123 -9.80 -8.87 -7.94
C HIS A 123 -9.23 -7.50 -7.55
N LEU A 124 -9.65 -7.04 -6.37
CA LEU A 124 -9.01 -5.96 -5.66
C LEU A 124 -8.01 -6.54 -4.65
N ILE A 125 -6.84 -5.94 -4.58
CA ILE A 125 -5.92 -6.14 -3.46
C ILE A 125 -6.41 -5.25 -2.32
N LYS A 126 -6.61 -5.82 -1.14
CA LYS A 126 -7.10 -5.14 0.05
C LYS A 126 -6.03 -5.14 1.13
N LEU A 127 -5.72 -3.97 1.69
CA LEU A 127 -4.98 -3.80 2.94
C LEU A 127 -5.95 -3.35 4.04
N ASP A 128 -6.12 -4.15 5.09
CA ASP A 128 -6.73 -3.67 6.32
C ASP A 128 -5.71 -2.84 7.10
N VAL A 129 -5.97 -1.54 7.26
CA VAL A 129 -4.99 -0.62 7.85
C VAL A 129 -4.92 -0.73 9.38
N ASN A 130 -5.88 -1.42 10.00
CA ASN A 130 -5.89 -1.63 11.45
C ASN A 130 -5.10 -2.88 11.81
N THR A 131 -5.28 -3.96 11.06
CA THR A 131 -4.57 -5.24 11.28
C THR A 131 -3.24 -5.31 10.54
N MET A 132 -3.02 -4.46 9.52
CA MET A 132 -1.89 -4.56 8.58
C MET A 132 -1.84 -5.92 7.90
N GLU A 133 -2.97 -6.34 7.32
CA GLU A 133 -3.09 -7.60 6.58
C GLU A 133 -3.46 -7.35 5.12
N ILE A 134 -2.78 -8.05 4.20
CA ILE A 134 -3.06 -8.01 2.77
C ILE A 134 -3.91 -9.23 2.39
N SER A 135 -4.96 -9.00 1.61
CA SER A 135 -5.88 -10.03 1.10
C SER A 135 -6.42 -9.62 -0.27
N THR A 136 -7.22 -10.48 -0.89
CA THR A 136 -7.92 -10.19 -2.15
C THR A 136 -9.43 -10.22 -1.98
N VAL A 137 -10.12 -9.42 -2.80
CA VAL A 137 -11.58 -9.36 -2.86
C VAL A 137 -11.99 -9.49 -4.32
N ALA A 138 -12.79 -10.51 -4.64
CA ALA A 138 -13.35 -10.68 -5.98
C ALA A 138 -14.35 -9.57 -6.31
N LEU A 139 -14.27 -9.08 -7.53
CA LEU A 139 -15.17 -8.12 -8.13
C LEU A 139 -16.34 -8.86 -8.80
N PRO A 140 -17.56 -8.30 -8.79
CA PRO A 140 -18.67 -8.84 -9.55
C PRO A 140 -18.33 -9.04 -11.05
N SER A 141 -18.88 -10.08 -11.68
CA SER A 141 -18.51 -10.47 -13.05
C SER A 141 -18.89 -9.49 -14.18
N ASP A 142 -19.49 -8.33 -13.87
CA ASP A 142 -19.98 -7.33 -14.85
C ASP A 142 -19.03 -6.13 -15.01
N HIS A 143 -17.80 -6.21 -14.50
CA HIS A 143 -16.82 -5.12 -14.60
C HIS A 143 -15.90 -5.33 -15.81
N GLU A 144 -15.75 -4.30 -16.64
CA GLU A 144 -14.74 -4.28 -17.71
C GLU A 144 -13.36 -3.99 -17.12
N ASP A 145 -12.31 -4.65 -17.63
CA ASP A 145 -10.92 -4.71 -17.13
C ASP A 145 -10.17 -3.36 -17.00
N ASN A 146 -10.85 -2.21 -17.06
CA ASN A 146 -10.20 -0.90 -17.09
C ASN A 146 -11.03 0.23 -16.48
N GLN A 147 -11.89 -0.07 -15.50
CA GLN A 147 -12.72 0.94 -14.83
C GLN A 147 -12.16 1.35 -13.48
N ASP A 148 -12.11 2.65 -13.22
CA ASP A 148 -11.89 3.19 -11.88
C ASP A 148 -13.03 2.72 -10.96
N ILE A 149 -12.72 1.80 -10.04
CA ILE A 149 -13.73 1.23 -9.14
C ILE A 149 -13.94 2.18 -7.96
N TYR A 150 -15.07 2.88 -7.98
CA TYR A 150 -15.49 3.74 -6.88
C TYR A 150 -16.23 2.92 -5.82
N LEU A 151 -15.58 2.70 -4.68
CA LEU A 151 -16.22 2.08 -3.52
C LEU A 151 -17.15 3.09 -2.85
N GLN A 152 -18.45 2.85 -2.92
CA GLN A 152 -19.43 3.64 -2.16
C GLN A 152 -19.52 3.10 -0.73
N SER A 153 -19.23 3.95 0.25
CA SER A 153 -19.62 3.65 1.63
C SER A 153 -21.13 3.77 1.77
N ALA A 154 -21.81 2.69 2.12
CA ALA A 154 -23.21 2.71 2.50
C ALA A 154 -23.28 3.34 3.90
N LEU A 155 -23.79 4.56 3.98
CA LEU A 155 -24.19 5.16 5.25
C LEU A 155 -25.24 4.24 5.87
N THR A 156 -24.90 3.58 6.98
CA THR A 156 -25.86 2.83 7.80
C THR A 156 -26.36 3.74 8.92
#